data_AF-A0A4P5YUZ4-F1
#
_entry.id   AF-A0A4P5YUZ4-F1
#
_cell.length_a   1.000
_cell.length_b   1.000
_cell.length_c   1.000
_cell.angle_alpha   90.00
_cell.angle_beta   90.00
_cell.angle_gamma   90.00
#
_symmetry.space_group_name_H-M   'P 1'
#
loop_
_entity.id
_entity.type
_entity.pdbx_description
1 polymer ?
#
loop_
_entity_poly.entity_id
_entity_poly.type
_entity_poly.pdbx_seq_one_letter_code
_entity_poly.pdbx_strand_id
1 'polypeptide(L)'
;MVTATFALVLTGCIPFAGAVPSISRPIIAGKKLTPDDVAFVQPGMTTRQHIIRELGQPWAFYEDSHVMVYYGEQRVGFWAAGLAPLTHAPAPMDGGEITRLHYLFVKLDQRDRVERLGFVKATHRTKTRDVVKKWETDLARNSESGTSYYKAVSGTTVSAK
;
A
#
# COMPACT_ATOMS: atom_id res chain seq x y z
N MET A 1 57.14 -35.26 1.05
CA MET A 1 55.91 -35.31 0.21
C MET A 1 54.77 -34.77 1.06
N VAL A 2 54.21 -33.62 0.70
CA VAL A 2 53.11 -32.97 1.42
C VAL A 2 51.81 -33.51 0.82
N THR A 3 51.10 -34.35 1.56
CA THR A 3 49.74 -34.78 1.20
C THR A 3 48.77 -33.65 1.48
N ALA A 4 48.29 -33.00 0.42
CA ALA A 4 47.26 -31.98 0.47
C ALA A 4 45.89 -32.63 0.71
N THR A 5 45.34 -32.44 1.91
CA THR A 5 43.96 -32.79 2.23
C THR A 5 43.02 -31.80 1.55
N PHE A 6 42.38 -32.21 0.46
CA PHE A 6 41.32 -31.43 -0.18
C PHE A 6 40.08 -31.37 0.73
N ALA A 7 39.87 -30.23 1.39
CA ALA A 7 38.64 -29.93 2.09
C ALA A 7 37.54 -29.61 1.05
N LEU A 8 36.64 -30.56 0.83
CA LEU A 8 35.48 -30.39 -0.06
C LEU A 8 34.35 -29.74 0.74
N VAL A 9 34.27 -28.41 0.69
CA VAL A 9 33.15 -27.64 1.26
C VAL A 9 31.94 -27.84 0.34
N LEU A 10 31.06 -28.76 0.71
CA LEU A 10 29.74 -28.90 0.11
C LEU A 10 28.92 -27.65 0.44
N THR A 11 28.75 -26.81 -0.57
CA THR A 11 27.83 -25.67 -0.58
C THR A 11 26.41 -26.15 -0.28
N GLY A 12 25.94 -25.91 0.95
CA GLY A 12 24.54 -26.06 1.30
C GLY A 12 23.68 -25.17 0.41
N CYS A 13 22.75 -25.76 -0.33
CA CYS A 13 21.67 -25.01 -0.96
C CYS A 13 20.83 -24.42 0.17
N ILE A 14 20.91 -23.10 0.37
CA ILE A 14 20.04 -22.38 1.31
C ILE A 14 18.61 -22.54 0.77
N PRO A 15 17.68 -23.16 1.51
CA PRO A 15 16.28 -23.17 1.10
C PRO A 15 15.81 -21.71 0.99
N PHE A 16 15.46 -21.27 -0.21
CA PHE A 16 15.01 -19.91 -0.47
C PHE A 16 13.56 -19.75 0.00
N ALA A 17 13.39 -19.63 1.32
CA ALA A 17 12.15 -19.13 1.92
C ALA A 17 12.26 -17.60 1.97
N GLY A 18 11.83 -16.94 0.90
CA GLY A 18 12.02 -15.50 0.74
C GLY A 18 10.94 -14.83 -0.08
N ALA A 19 10.66 -13.57 0.25
CA ALA A 19 9.84 -12.71 -0.60
C ALA A 19 10.65 -12.31 -1.83
N VAL A 20 10.15 -12.63 -3.02
CA VAL A 20 10.71 -12.18 -4.30
C VAL A 20 10.04 -10.86 -4.67
N PRO A 21 10.77 -9.73 -4.68
CA PRO A 21 10.21 -8.46 -5.10
C PRO A 21 9.82 -8.52 -6.58
N SER A 22 8.68 -7.92 -6.93
CA SER A 22 8.26 -7.78 -8.32
C SER A 22 9.04 -6.63 -8.96
N ILE A 23 9.64 -6.88 -10.13
CA ILE A 23 10.38 -5.88 -10.90
C ILE A 23 9.40 -4.91 -11.60
N SER A 24 8.34 -5.44 -12.22
CA SER A 24 7.37 -4.66 -13.01
C SER A 24 6.39 -3.86 -12.16
N ARG A 25 6.22 -4.23 -10.88
CA ARG A 25 5.30 -3.61 -9.90
C ARG A 25 3.97 -3.11 -10.49
N PRO A 26 3.21 -3.95 -11.22
CA PRO A 26 2.02 -3.50 -11.95
C PRO A 26 0.89 -3.09 -10.99
N ILE A 27 0.02 -2.19 -11.45
CA ILE A 27 -1.29 -1.98 -10.82
C ILE A 27 -2.20 -3.12 -11.26
N ILE A 28 -2.70 -3.89 -10.29
CA ILE A 28 -3.52 -5.09 -10.52
C ILE A 28 -5.01 -4.84 -10.28
N ALA A 29 -5.37 -3.77 -9.57
CA ALA A 29 -6.75 -3.32 -9.40
C ALA A 29 -6.83 -1.80 -9.22
N GLY A 30 -7.93 -1.19 -9.67
CA GLY A 30 -8.17 0.25 -9.55
C GLY A 30 -7.17 1.12 -10.32
N LYS A 31 -7.03 2.37 -9.90
CA LYS A 31 -6.07 3.34 -10.46
C LYS A 31 -5.24 3.93 -9.33
N LYS A 32 -3.92 3.87 -9.46
CA LYS A 32 -3.03 4.59 -8.56
C LYS A 32 -3.02 6.07 -8.95
N LEU A 33 -3.69 6.88 -8.14
CA LEU A 33 -3.73 8.33 -8.31
C LEU A 33 -2.44 8.97 -7.76
N THR A 34 -1.97 9.99 -8.44
CA THR A 34 -0.80 10.80 -8.07
C THR A 34 -1.22 12.22 -7.68
N PRO A 35 -0.32 13.03 -7.06
CA PRO A 35 -0.58 14.45 -6.82
C PRO A 35 -0.96 15.22 -8.09
N ASP A 36 -0.39 14.86 -9.24
CA ASP A 36 -0.68 15.52 -10.52
C ASP A 36 -2.11 15.23 -10.99
N ASP A 37 -2.60 14.00 -10.78
CA ASP A 37 -4.00 13.65 -11.08
C ASP A 37 -5.00 14.49 -10.28
N VAL A 38 -4.60 15.07 -9.13
CA VAL A 38 -5.46 15.86 -8.23
C VAL A 38 -5.05 17.33 -8.12
N ALA A 39 -4.20 17.81 -9.02
CA ALA A 39 -3.72 19.20 -9.01
C ALA A 39 -4.84 20.24 -9.19
N PHE A 40 -5.97 19.83 -9.78
CA PHE A 40 -7.16 20.66 -9.95
C PHE A 40 -7.95 20.88 -8.63
N VAL A 41 -7.62 20.16 -7.56
CA VAL A 41 -8.36 20.19 -6.30
C VAL A 41 -7.98 21.41 -5.46
N GLN A 42 -8.95 22.27 -5.19
CA GLN A 42 -8.84 23.45 -4.34
C GLN A 42 -9.75 23.29 -3.12
N PRO A 43 -9.19 23.19 -1.89
CA PRO A 43 -9.99 23.09 -0.68
C PRO A 43 -10.99 24.23 -0.52
N GLY A 44 -12.22 23.93 -0.10
CA GLY A 44 -13.33 24.87 0.07
C GLY A 44 -13.98 25.35 -1.24
N MET A 45 -13.43 24.99 -2.41
CA MET A 45 -13.96 25.36 -3.73
C MET A 45 -14.38 24.16 -4.56
N THR A 46 -13.50 23.16 -4.70
CA THR A 46 -13.78 21.97 -5.53
C THR A 46 -14.91 21.16 -4.90
N THR A 47 -15.95 20.87 -5.67
CA THR A 47 -17.12 20.11 -5.21
C THR A 47 -16.91 18.60 -5.41
N ARG A 48 -17.68 17.80 -4.66
CA ARG A 48 -17.80 16.36 -4.87
C ARG A 48 -18.07 15.99 -6.32
N GLN A 49 -18.99 16.70 -6.98
CA GLN A 49 -19.32 16.44 -8.38
C GLN A 49 -18.15 16.73 -9.33
N HIS A 50 -17.36 17.77 -9.06
CA HIS A 50 -16.18 18.07 -9.85
C HIS A 50 -15.13 16.96 -9.69
N ILE A 51 -14.90 16.48 -8.47
CA ILE A 51 -14.01 15.33 -8.21
C ILE A 51 -14.47 14.10 -9.00
N ILE A 52 -15.78 13.77 -8.95
CA ILE A 52 -16.32 12.60 -9.66
C ILE A 52 -16.19 12.75 -11.18
N ARG A 53 -16.32 13.97 -11.70
CA ARG A 53 -16.17 14.24 -13.13
C ARG A 53 -14.74 13.96 -13.62
N GLU A 54 -13.74 14.42 -12.88
CA GLU A 54 -12.33 14.31 -13.29
C GLU A 54 -11.74 12.93 -12.96
N LEU A 55 -12.11 12.33 -11.82
CA LEU A 55 -11.51 11.07 -11.34
C LEU A 55 -12.39 9.83 -11.54
N GLY A 56 -13.65 10.01 -11.92
CA GLY A 56 -14.65 8.95 -11.98
C GLY A 56 -15.33 8.67 -10.63
N GLN A 57 -16.12 7.59 -10.57
CA GLN A 57 -16.81 7.21 -9.34
C GLN A 57 -15.82 6.73 -8.28
N PRO A 58 -15.97 7.15 -7.01
CA PRO A 58 -15.16 6.61 -5.92
C PRO A 58 -15.49 5.13 -5.73
N TRP A 59 -14.53 4.38 -5.23
CA TRP A 59 -14.74 2.98 -4.86
C TRP A 59 -15.67 2.84 -3.66
N ALA A 60 -15.55 3.76 -2.70
CA ALA A 60 -16.44 3.83 -1.55
C ALA A 60 -16.67 5.27 -1.11
N PHE A 61 -17.82 5.48 -0.48
CA PHE A 61 -18.15 6.71 0.23
C PHE A 61 -18.59 6.34 1.65
N TYR A 62 -17.90 6.86 2.65
CA TYR A 62 -18.25 6.70 4.05
C TYR A 62 -19.07 7.90 4.49
N GLU A 63 -20.39 7.74 4.56
CA GLU A 63 -21.33 8.83 4.90
C GLU A 63 -21.10 9.39 6.30
N ASP A 64 -20.74 8.51 7.25
CA ASP A 64 -20.48 8.87 8.65
C ASP A 64 -19.28 9.80 8.84
N SER A 65 -18.26 9.67 7.99
CA SER A 65 -17.07 10.53 8.00
C SER A 65 -17.02 11.55 6.86
N HIS A 66 -17.99 11.49 5.94
CA HIS A 66 -18.04 12.29 4.73
C HIS A 66 -16.76 12.17 3.88
N VAL A 67 -16.24 10.94 3.76
CA VAL A 67 -14.98 10.63 3.05
C VAL A 67 -15.23 9.79 1.80
N MET A 68 -14.78 10.30 0.66
CA MET A 68 -14.66 9.53 -0.58
C MET A 68 -13.33 8.79 -0.63
N VAL A 69 -13.36 7.55 -1.11
CA VAL A 69 -12.19 6.70 -1.23
C VAL A 69 -11.98 6.25 -2.66
N TYR A 70 -10.80 6.54 -3.19
CA TYR A 70 -10.27 5.93 -4.40
C TYR A 70 -9.10 5.02 -4.02
N TYR A 71 -8.90 3.94 -4.78
CA TYR A 71 -7.81 3.03 -4.52
C TYR A 71 -7.14 2.54 -5.80
N GLY A 72 -5.87 2.19 -5.66
CA GLY A 72 -5.11 1.39 -6.60
C GLY A 72 -4.33 0.32 -5.85
N GLU A 73 -4.39 -0.91 -6.32
CA GLU A 73 -3.62 -2.02 -5.78
C GLU A 73 -2.41 -2.28 -6.66
N GLN A 74 -1.23 -2.21 -6.06
CA GLN A 74 0.04 -2.43 -6.73
C GLN A 74 0.63 -3.76 -6.25
N ARG A 75 0.92 -4.67 -7.17
CA ARG A 75 1.72 -5.86 -6.84
C ARG A 75 3.15 -5.42 -6.58
N VAL A 76 3.73 -5.85 -5.46
CA VAL A 76 5.10 -5.49 -5.06
C VAL A 76 6.01 -6.70 -4.93
N GLY A 77 5.47 -7.90 -4.92
CA GLY A 77 6.25 -9.14 -4.91
C GLY A 77 5.37 -10.37 -4.79
N PHE A 78 6.03 -11.49 -4.60
CA PHE A 78 5.44 -12.77 -4.25
C PHE A 78 6.23 -13.34 -3.09
N TRP A 79 5.56 -14.02 -2.18
CA TRP A 79 6.24 -14.91 -1.25
C TRP A 79 5.96 -16.35 -1.66
N ALA A 80 6.95 -17.20 -1.47
CA ALA A 80 6.80 -18.63 -1.57
C ALA A 80 7.44 -19.25 -0.33
N ALA A 81 6.73 -20.18 0.31
CA ALA A 81 7.28 -21.07 1.32
C ALA A 81 7.23 -22.49 0.78
N GLY A 82 8.41 -23.09 0.66
CA GLY A 82 8.57 -24.49 0.31
C GLY A 82 9.89 -25.01 0.85
N LEU A 83 9.86 -26.21 1.41
CA LEU A 83 11.08 -27.03 1.51
C LEU A 83 11.43 -27.41 0.08
N ALA A 84 12.50 -26.86 -0.48
CA ALA A 84 13.13 -27.48 -1.63
C ALA A 84 13.45 -28.91 -1.20
N PRO A 85 12.78 -29.93 -1.74
CA PRO A 85 12.98 -31.25 -1.22
C PRO A 85 14.37 -31.67 -1.69
N LEU A 86 15.19 -32.09 -0.74
CA LEU A 86 16.37 -32.94 -0.98
C LEU A 86 15.97 -34.29 -1.63
N THR A 87 14.73 -34.43 -2.10
CA THR A 87 14.10 -35.61 -2.69
C THR A 87 13.25 -35.14 -3.88
N HIS A 88 13.16 -35.93 -4.94
CA HIS A 88 12.49 -35.54 -6.20
C HIS A 88 10.95 -35.57 -6.12
N ALA A 89 10.38 -35.13 -5.00
CA ALA A 89 8.93 -35.11 -4.76
C ALA A 89 8.36 -33.69 -4.97
N PRO A 90 7.15 -33.54 -5.53
CA PRO A 90 6.46 -32.26 -5.55
C PRO A 90 6.06 -31.89 -4.11
N ALA A 91 6.90 -31.09 -3.44
CA ALA A 91 6.51 -30.47 -2.19
C ALA A 91 5.38 -29.46 -2.48
N PRO A 92 4.35 -29.35 -1.62
CA PRO A 92 3.35 -28.30 -1.76
C PRO A 92 4.06 -26.96 -1.60
N MET A 93 4.21 -26.24 -2.71
CA MET A 93 4.67 -24.86 -2.69
C MET A 93 3.49 -24.01 -2.26
N ASP A 94 3.52 -23.50 -1.03
CA ASP A 94 2.61 -22.46 -0.60
C ASP A 94 3.18 -21.11 -1.04
N GLY A 95 2.33 -20.20 -1.47
CA GLY A 95 2.77 -18.91 -1.99
C GLY A 95 1.63 -17.97 -2.26
N GLY A 96 1.94 -16.67 -2.24
CA GLY A 96 0.94 -15.64 -2.44
C GLY A 96 1.51 -14.32 -2.91
N GLU A 97 0.64 -13.50 -3.47
CA GLU A 97 1.00 -12.15 -3.91
C GLU A 97 1.21 -11.25 -2.70
N ILE A 98 2.25 -10.42 -2.79
CA ILE A 98 2.46 -9.29 -1.88
C ILE A 98 1.99 -8.05 -2.62
N THR A 99 0.96 -7.41 -2.09
CA THR A 99 0.35 -6.21 -2.69
C THR A 99 0.39 -5.02 -1.74
N ARG A 100 0.36 -3.84 -2.32
CA ARG A 100 0.32 -2.56 -1.61
C ARG A 100 -0.86 -1.75 -2.13
N LEU A 101 -1.72 -1.33 -1.22
CA LEU A 101 -2.86 -0.49 -1.52
C LEU A 101 -2.44 0.98 -1.44
N HIS A 102 -2.80 1.73 -2.46
CA HIS A 102 -2.62 3.16 -2.60
C HIS A 102 -4.00 3.80 -2.57
N TYR A 103 -4.32 4.48 -1.47
CA TYR A 103 -5.57 5.19 -1.30
C TYR A 103 -5.40 6.67 -1.56
N LEU A 104 -6.42 7.26 -2.17
CA LEU A 104 -6.72 8.68 -2.09
C LEU A 104 -7.99 8.84 -1.27
N PHE A 105 -7.88 9.53 -0.15
CA PHE A 105 -9.01 9.94 0.67
C PHE A 105 -9.32 11.41 0.41
N VAL A 106 -10.59 11.70 0.17
CA VAL A 106 -11.09 13.06 -0.02
C VAL A 106 -12.17 13.28 1.03
N LYS A 107 -11.87 14.11 2.03
CA LYS A 107 -12.83 14.53 3.05
C LYS A 107 -13.61 15.73 2.53
N LEU A 108 -14.92 15.66 2.63
CA LEU A 108 -15.83 16.70 2.19
C LEU A 108 -16.39 17.45 3.40
N ASP A 109 -16.58 18.76 3.26
CA ASP A 109 -17.30 19.57 4.21
C ASP A 109 -18.82 19.33 4.10
N GLN A 110 -19.61 19.99 4.96
CA GLN A 110 -21.07 19.89 4.95
C GLN A 110 -21.73 20.45 3.67
N ARG A 111 -20.99 21.15 2.82
CA ARG A 111 -21.46 21.72 1.55
C ARG A 111 -21.00 20.90 0.35
N ASP A 112 -20.57 19.65 0.57
CA ASP A 112 -20.03 18.76 -0.45
C ASP A 112 -18.81 19.35 -1.20
N ARG A 113 -17.98 20.11 -0.49
CA ARG A 113 -16.71 20.64 -1.02
C ARG A 113 -15.54 19.97 -0.37
N VAL A 114 -14.44 19.84 -1.11
CA VAL A 114 -13.22 19.24 -0.57
C VAL A 114 -12.71 20.06 0.59
N GLU A 115 -12.66 19.45 1.77
CA GLU A 115 -12.06 20.04 2.96
C GLU A 115 -10.58 19.66 3.05
N ARG A 116 -10.29 18.35 2.87
CA ARG A 116 -8.95 17.77 2.99
C ARG A 116 -8.78 16.63 1.99
N LEU A 117 -7.53 16.42 1.59
CA LEU A 117 -7.12 15.35 0.70
C LEU A 117 -5.89 14.63 1.28
N GLY A 118 -5.82 13.31 1.13
CA GLY A 118 -4.72 12.52 1.68
C GLY A 118 -4.40 11.29 0.86
N PHE A 119 -3.10 11.09 0.59
CA PHE A 119 -2.59 9.85 0.01
C PHE A 119 -2.14 8.90 1.13
N VAL A 120 -2.70 7.71 1.17
CA VAL A 120 -2.39 6.71 2.21
C VAL A 120 -1.93 5.41 1.58
N LYS A 121 -0.87 4.81 2.13
CA LYS A 121 -0.39 3.49 1.71
C LYS A 121 -0.75 2.47 2.77
N ALA A 122 -1.30 1.33 2.36
CA ALA A 122 -1.66 0.24 3.24
C ALA A 122 -1.30 -1.11 2.63
N THR A 123 -1.41 -2.17 3.42
CA THR A 123 -1.32 -3.56 2.96
C THR A 123 -2.73 -4.15 2.86
N HIS A 124 -2.91 -5.18 2.03
CA HIS A 124 -4.22 -5.79 1.76
C HIS A 124 -4.90 -6.41 3.01
N ARG A 125 -4.16 -6.62 4.10
CA ARG A 125 -4.71 -7.18 5.35
C ARG A 125 -5.47 -6.16 6.21
N THR A 126 -5.34 -4.87 5.93
CA THR A 126 -5.99 -3.82 6.74
C THR A 126 -7.34 -3.44 6.15
N LYS A 127 -8.39 -3.46 6.96
CA LYS A 127 -9.73 -3.00 6.53
C LYS A 127 -9.69 -1.50 6.22
N THR A 128 -10.21 -1.11 5.06
CA THR A 128 -10.18 0.30 4.60
C THR A 128 -10.81 1.26 5.60
N ARG A 129 -11.90 0.87 6.28
CA ARG A 129 -12.54 1.71 7.31
C ARG A 129 -11.62 2.04 8.48
N ASP A 130 -10.77 1.10 8.89
CA ASP A 130 -9.80 1.34 9.97
C ASP A 130 -8.69 2.30 9.51
N VAL A 131 -8.30 2.22 8.24
CA VAL A 131 -7.35 3.14 7.62
C VAL A 131 -7.93 4.57 7.54
N VAL A 132 -9.20 4.70 7.18
CA VAL A 132 -9.91 6.00 7.16
C VAL A 132 -9.97 6.59 8.56
N LYS A 133 -10.42 5.83 9.56
CA LYS A 133 -10.47 6.30 10.96
C LYS A 133 -9.12 6.78 11.47
N LYS A 134 -8.06 6.02 11.18
CA LYS A 134 -6.69 6.40 11.55
C LYS A 134 -6.28 7.70 10.86
N TRP A 135 -6.53 7.82 9.56
CA TRP A 135 -6.23 9.04 8.81
C TRP A 135 -6.96 10.26 9.37
N GLU A 136 -8.24 10.15 9.70
CA GLU A 136 -9.00 11.24 10.32
C GLU A 136 -8.48 11.62 11.70
N THR A 137 -8.09 10.63 12.51
CA THR A 137 -7.48 10.89 13.82
C THR A 137 -6.15 11.64 13.67
N ASP A 138 -5.36 11.28 12.66
CA ASP A 138 -4.11 11.98 12.34
C ASP A 138 -4.38 13.40 11.80
N LEU A 139 -5.45 13.61 11.02
CA LEU A 139 -5.88 14.94 10.59
C LEU A 139 -6.23 15.85 11.78
N ALA A 140 -7.04 15.36 12.72
CA ALA A 140 -7.48 16.12 13.89
C ALA A 140 -6.29 16.55 14.77
N ARG A 141 -5.35 15.63 15.00
CA ARG A 141 -4.13 15.93 15.78
C ARG A 141 -3.25 16.99 15.11
N ASN A 142 -3.19 17.00 13.78
CA ASN A 142 -2.34 17.93 13.03
C ASN A 142 -3.02 19.28 12.78
N SER A 143 -4.35 19.37 12.83
CA SER A 143 -5.05 20.66 12.79
C SER A 143 -4.77 21.52 14.03
N GLU A 144 -4.52 20.88 15.18
CA GLU A 144 -4.13 21.55 16.42
C GLU A 144 -2.68 22.08 16.37
N SER A 145 -1.84 21.54 15.48
CA SER A 145 -0.44 21.95 15.31
C SER A 145 -0.20 22.93 14.15
N GLY A 146 -1.27 23.42 13.49
CA GLY A 146 -1.18 24.46 12.45
C GLY A 146 -0.44 24.07 11.16
N THR A 147 -0.22 22.78 10.91
CA THR A 147 0.60 22.32 9.78
C THR A 147 -0.27 21.75 8.65
N SER A 148 -0.33 22.43 7.50
CA SER A 148 -1.00 21.95 6.29
C SER A 148 -0.19 20.81 5.66
N TYR A 149 -0.79 19.61 5.51
CA TYR A 149 -0.05 18.43 5.07
C TYR A 149 -0.60 17.80 3.78
N TYR A 150 0.29 17.73 2.79
CA TYR A 150 0.45 16.57 1.92
C TYR A 150 1.42 15.61 2.60
N LYS A 151 0.97 14.75 3.53
CA LYS A 151 1.84 13.74 4.14
C LYS A 151 1.32 12.36 3.80
N ALA A 152 2.10 11.64 2.99
CA ALA A 152 1.91 10.21 2.81
C ALA A 152 2.03 9.54 4.19
N VAL A 153 0.95 8.95 4.69
CA VAL A 153 1.02 8.10 5.89
C VAL A 153 1.73 6.81 5.47
N SER A 154 3.06 6.84 5.44
CA SER A 154 3.91 5.66 5.33
C SER A 154 4.12 5.09 6.72
N GLY A 155 3.13 4.33 7.21
CA GLY A 155 3.31 3.48 8.38
C GLY A 155 4.07 2.23 7.99
N THR A 156 5.40 2.26 8.08
CA THR A 156 6.19 1.02 8.22
C THR A 156 7.40 1.31 9.10
N THR A 157 7.19 1.30 10.42
CA THR A 157 8.25 0.97 11.36
C THR A 157 8.53 -0.52 11.18
N VAL A 158 9.51 -0.86 10.35
CA VAL A 158 10.16 -2.17 10.46
C VAL A 158 11.21 -1.98 11.54
N SER A 159 10.93 -2.52 12.72
CA SER A 159 11.94 -2.72 13.75
C SER A 159 12.99 -3.66 13.18
N ALA A 160 14.18 -3.13 12.91
CA ALA A 160 15.36 -3.97 12.75
C ALA A 160 15.76 -4.48 14.13
N LYS A 161 15.89 -5.79 14.28
CA LYS A 161 16.57 -6.45 15.38
C LYS A 161 17.70 -7.27 14.79
#